data_AF-A0AAE6BYN4-F1
#
_entry.id   AF-A0AAE6BYN4-F1
#
_cell.length_a   1.000
_cell.length_b   1.000
_cell.length_c   1.000
_cell.angle_alpha   90.00
_cell.angle_beta   90.00
_cell.angle_gamma   90.00
#
_symmetry.space_group_name_H-M   'P 1'
#
loop_
_entity.id
_entity.type
_entity.pdbx_description
1 polymer ?
#
loop_
_entity_poly.entity_id
_entity_poly.type
_entity_poly.pdbx_seq_one_letter_code
_entity_poly.pdbx_strand_id
1 'polypeptide(L)'
;MIGTWDATSVKFSDSDWIDITNHPSLALSITFNSDGSYYGRGALGNGGGTYTISGKTIKTYIDGELYGTYVVKTLSGNHAELSLSMDGSTMEIRATKR
;
A
#
# COMPACT_ATOMS: atom_id res chain seq x y z
N MET A 1 -3.11 -0.22 11.17
CA MET A 1 -3.32 -0.57 9.76
C MET A 1 -4.74 -0.34 9.27
N ILE A 2 -5.80 -0.64 10.05
CA ILE A 2 -7.18 -0.33 9.63
C ILE A 2 -7.37 1.16 9.28
N GLY A 3 -8.06 1.43 8.18
CA GLY A 3 -8.35 2.76 7.65
C GLY A 3 -7.81 2.99 6.23
N THR A 4 -8.01 4.20 5.72
CA THR A 4 -7.49 4.64 4.42
C THR A 4 -6.09 5.22 4.60
N TRP A 5 -5.15 4.77 3.75
CA TRP A 5 -3.79 5.26 3.69
C TRP A 5 -3.53 5.82 2.30
N ASP A 6 -3.20 7.11 2.24
CA ASP A 6 -2.81 7.81 1.02
C ASP A 6 -1.29 7.78 0.90
N ALA A 7 -0.76 7.37 -0.25
CA ALA A 7 0.66 7.43 -0.49
C ALA A 7 1.09 8.89 -0.70
N THR A 8 2.14 9.30 0.00
CA THR A 8 2.74 10.65 -0.11
C THR A 8 4.04 10.62 -0.88
N SER A 9 4.77 9.51 -0.86
CA SER A 9 5.98 9.34 -1.67
C SER A 9 6.18 7.88 -2.07
N VAL A 10 6.83 7.68 -3.20
CA VAL A 10 7.22 6.35 -3.69
C VAL A 10 8.68 6.30 -4.06
N LYS A 11 9.29 5.12 -4.00
CA LYS A 11 10.65 4.86 -4.48
C LYS A 11 10.70 3.50 -5.17
N PHE A 12 11.33 3.46 -6.34
CA PHE A 12 11.52 2.24 -7.12
C PHE A 12 13.00 1.86 -7.12
N SER A 13 13.34 0.65 -6.67
CA SER A 13 14.75 0.20 -6.60
C SER A 13 15.65 1.21 -5.86
N ASP A 14 16.86 1.48 -6.36
CA ASP A 14 17.84 2.40 -5.78
C ASP A 14 17.60 3.89 -6.07
N SER A 15 16.43 4.27 -6.58
CA SER A 15 16.09 5.68 -6.85
C SER A 15 15.91 6.53 -5.58
N ASP A 16 15.84 7.84 -5.75
CA ASP A 16 15.40 8.76 -4.69
C ASP A 16 13.89 8.64 -4.45
N TRP A 17 13.45 9.09 -3.28
CA TRP A 17 12.03 9.24 -2.98
C TRP A 17 11.43 10.32 -3.87
N ILE A 18 10.30 9.99 -4.50
CA ILE A 18 9.51 10.91 -5.31
C ILE A 18 8.27 11.29 -4.51
N ASP A 19 8.12 12.58 -4.20
CA ASP A 19 6.87 13.13 -3.65
C ASP A 19 5.77 13.08 -4.72
N ILE A 20 4.63 12.47 -4.39
CA ILE A 20 3.50 12.31 -5.31
C ILE A 20 2.24 13.06 -4.86
N THR A 21 2.31 13.84 -3.77
CA THR A 21 1.15 14.52 -3.18
C THR A 21 0.44 15.48 -4.13
N ASN A 22 1.18 16.09 -5.07
CA ASN A 22 0.66 17.00 -6.08
C ASN A 22 0.69 16.42 -7.50
N HIS A 23 0.77 15.09 -7.63
CA HIS A 23 0.83 14.39 -8.92
C HIS A 23 -0.36 13.42 -9.07
N PRO A 24 -1.53 13.90 -9.54
CA PRO A 24 -2.75 13.10 -9.60
C PRO A 24 -2.63 11.79 -10.39
N SER A 25 -1.79 11.75 -11.43
CA SER A 25 -1.54 10.53 -12.21
C SER A 25 -0.74 9.46 -11.45
N LEU A 26 -0.02 9.85 -10.39
CA LEU A 26 0.76 8.96 -9.53
C LEU A 26 0.07 8.67 -8.19
N ALA A 27 -1.04 9.36 -7.90
CA ALA A 27 -1.76 9.18 -6.64
C ALA A 27 -2.22 7.72 -6.49
N LEU A 28 -1.96 7.14 -5.32
CA LEU A 28 -2.49 5.84 -4.93
C LEU A 28 -2.90 5.82 -3.46
N SER A 29 -3.91 5.03 -3.14
CA SER A 29 -4.40 4.84 -1.78
C SER A 29 -4.89 3.42 -1.57
N ILE A 30 -4.84 2.93 -0.34
CA ILE A 30 -5.44 1.65 0.04
C ILE A 30 -6.25 1.81 1.33
N THR A 31 -7.44 1.21 1.35
CA THR A 31 -8.28 1.10 2.54
C THR A 31 -8.23 -0.33 3.05
N PHE A 32 -7.84 -0.52 4.31
CA PHE A 32 -7.98 -1.79 5.02
C PHE A 32 -9.18 -1.72 5.95
N ASN A 33 -10.22 -2.51 5.69
CA ASN A 33 -11.45 -2.56 6.48
C ASN A 33 -11.32 -3.55 7.64
N SER A 34 -12.08 -3.34 8.72
CA SER A 34 -12.04 -4.21 9.91
C SER A 34 -12.62 -5.60 9.68
N ASP A 35 -13.36 -5.82 8.60
CA ASP A 35 -13.93 -7.11 8.21
C ASP A 35 -12.96 -8.01 7.41
N GLY A 36 -11.72 -7.55 7.17
CA GLY A 36 -10.73 -8.27 6.39
C GLY A 36 -10.76 -7.98 4.89
N SER A 37 -11.61 -7.07 4.41
CA SER A 37 -11.60 -6.59 3.03
C SER A 37 -10.65 -5.40 2.83
N TYR A 38 -10.15 -5.21 1.61
CA TYR A 38 -9.43 -4.01 1.23
C TYR A 38 -9.94 -3.43 -0.09
N TYR A 39 -9.67 -2.14 -0.32
CA TYR A 39 -9.88 -1.49 -1.61
C TYR A 39 -8.72 -0.56 -1.95
N GLY A 40 -8.07 -0.80 -3.08
CA GLY A 40 -7.03 0.04 -3.66
C GLY A 40 -7.60 0.98 -4.73
N ARG A 41 -7.00 2.17 -4.84
CA ARG A 41 -7.36 3.18 -5.85
C ARG A 41 -6.11 3.86 -6.40
N GLY A 42 -6.12 4.19 -7.69
CA GLY A 42 -5.15 5.10 -8.30
C GLY A 42 -4.17 4.43 -9.26
N ALA A 43 -2.90 4.83 -9.22
CA ALA A 43 -1.89 4.46 -10.21
C ALA A 43 -1.62 2.95 -10.35
N LEU A 44 -1.94 2.15 -9.31
CA LEU A 44 -1.84 0.69 -9.34
C LEU A 44 -3.17 -0.01 -9.68
N GLY A 45 -4.14 0.74 -10.22
CA GLY A 45 -5.48 0.26 -10.52
C GLY A 45 -6.49 0.51 -9.41
N ASN A 46 -7.75 0.27 -9.74
CA ASN A 46 -8.88 0.36 -8.83
C ASN A 46 -9.48 -1.03 -8.65
N GLY A 47 -9.56 -1.51 -7.41
CA GLY A 47 -10.01 -2.87 -7.14
C GLY A 47 -9.95 -3.21 -5.66
N GLY A 48 -10.62 -4.29 -5.29
CA GLY A 48 -10.66 -4.74 -3.90
C GLY A 48 -10.64 -6.25 -3.80
N GLY A 49 -10.47 -6.71 -2.57
CA GLY A 49 -10.36 -8.13 -2.25
C GLY A 49 -10.25 -8.32 -0.75
N THR A 50 -9.55 -9.36 -0.31
CA THR A 50 -9.32 -9.64 1.10
C THR A 50 -7.86 -9.46 1.48
N TYR A 51 -7.59 -9.31 2.77
CA TYR A 51 -6.22 -9.25 3.26
C TYR A 51 -6.05 -10.03 4.56
N THR A 52 -4.81 -10.43 4.82
CA THR A 52 -4.39 -11.01 6.10
C THR A 52 -3.20 -10.23 6.66
N ILE A 53 -3.07 -10.23 7.98
CA ILE A 53 -1.93 -9.62 8.68
C ILE A 53 -1.24 -10.70 9.51
N SER A 54 0.08 -10.81 9.36
CA SER A 54 0.93 -11.63 10.22
C SER A 54 2.21 -10.88 10.55
N GLY A 55 2.35 -10.48 11.82
CA GLY A 55 3.44 -9.61 12.26
C GLY A 55 3.45 -8.28 11.50
N LYS A 56 4.54 -8.00 10.77
CA LYS A 56 4.71 -6.80 9.93
C LYS A 56 4.24 -7.00 8.49
N THR A 57 3.80 -8.19 8.13
CA THR A 57 3.45 -8.55 6.76
C THR A 57 1.95 -8.47 6.56
N ILE A 58 1.52 -7.82 5.49
CA ILE A 58 0.13 -7.76 5.04
C ILE A 58 0.08 -8.39 3.65
N LYS A 59 -0.75 -9.40 3.46
CA LYS A 59 -0.97 -10.01 2.15
C LYS A 59 -2.36 -9.65 1.67
N THR A 60 -2.47 -9.20 0.43
CA THR A 60 -3.72 -8.86 -0.25
C THR A 60 -4.03 -9.93 -1.29
N TYR A 61 -5.31 -10.23 -1.47
CA TYR A 61 -5.79 -11.30 -2.32
C TYR A 61 -6.95 -10.84 -3.19
N ILE A 62 -6.96 -11.26 -4.45
CA ILE A 62 -8.07 -11.09 -5.39
C ILE A 62 -8.56 -12.49 -5.76
N ASP A 63 -9.85 -12.75 -5.57
CA ASP A 63 -10.46 -14.07 -5.80
C ASP A 63 -9.73 -15.24 -5.09
N GLY A 64 -9.11 -14.96 -3.95
CA GLY A 64 -8.37 -15.93 -3.14
C GLY A 64 -6.89 -16.09 -3.53
N GLU A 65 -6.46 -15.54 -4.66
CA GLU A 65 -5.08 -15.58 -5.14
C GLU A 65 -4.25 -14.41 -4.58
N LEU A 66 -2.99 -14.67 -4.23
CA LEU A 66 -2.09 -13.64 -3.69
C LEU A 66 -1.83 -12.57 -4.76
N TYR A 67 -2.22 -11.34 -4.46
CA TYR A 67 -2.04 -10.21 -5.35
C TYR A 67 -0.80 -9.38 -4.98
N GLY A 68 -0.76 -8.86 -3.75
CA GLY A 68 0.34 -8.00 -3.29
C GLY A 68 0.74 -8.32 -1.85
N THR A 69 2.04 -8.25 -1.56
CA THR A 69 2.58 -8.36 -0.21
C THR A 69 3.17 -7.04 0.23
N TYR A 70 2.65 -6.48 1.32
CA TYR A 70 3.22 -5.32 1.99
C TYR A 70 4.02 -5.77 3.20
N VAL A 71 5.17 -5.14 3.43
CA VAL A 71 5.95 -5.26 4.67
C VAL A 71 6.03 -3.88 5.31
N VAL A 72 5.44 -3.75 6.50
CA VAL A 72 5.46 -2.53 7.30
C VAL A 72 6.86 -2.34 7.90
N LYS A 73 7.61 -1.37 7.39
CA LYS A 73 8.94 -1.03 7.92
C LYS A 73 8.80 -0.20 9.19
N THR A 74 8.01 0.87 9.11
CA THR A 74 7.71 1.77 10.22
C THR A 74 6.22 2.09 10.24
N LEU A 75 5.68 2.30 11.44
CA LEU A 75 4.32 2.75 11.68
C LEU A 75 4.33 3.62 12.93
N SER A 76 4.08 4.92 12.78
CA SER A 76 4.10 5.89 13.86
C SER A 76 2.94 6.87 13.71
N GLY A 77 1.95 6.78 14.61
CA GLY A 77 0.72 7.56 14.52
C GLY A 77 0.02 7.35 13.17
N ASN A 78 -0.08 8.43 12.40
CA ASN A 78 -0.70 8.45 11.08
C ASN A 78 0.30 8.28 9.93
N HIS A 79 1.56 7.94 10.19
CA HIS A 79 2.59 7.76 9.16
C HIS A 79 3.04 6.30 9.08
N ALA A 80 3.24 5.81 7.86
CA ALA A 80 3.76 4.48 7.59
C ALA A 80 4.82 4.50 6.47
N GLU A 81 5.83 3.65 6.60
CA GLU A 81 6.71 3.26 5.50
C GLU A 81 6.53 1.77 5.21
N LEU A 82 6.27 1.42 3.96
CA LEU A 82 6.01 0.07 3.52
C LEU A 82 6.86 -0.30 2.31
N SER A 83 7.25 -1.57 2.22
CA SER A 83 7.67 -2.18 0.97
C SER A 83 6.50 -2.96 0.38
N LEU A 84 6.16 -2.75 -0.88
CA LEU A 84 5.15 -3.50 -1.63
C LEU A 84 5.85 -4.35 -2.68
N SER A 85 5.60 -5.66 -2.67
CA SER A 85 5.96 -6.57 -3.74
C SER A 85 4.72 -7.10 -4.46
N MET A 86 4.70 -6.98 -5.79
CA MET A 86 3.60 -7.39 -6.68
C MET A 86 4.17 -7.67 -8.08
N ASP A 87 3.74 -8.75 -8.73
CA ASP A 87 4.17 -9.15 -10.09
C ASP A 87 5.69 -9.12 -10.31
N GLY A 88 6.46 -9.61 -9.33
CA GLY A 88 7.92 -9.65 -9.38
C GLY A 88 8.61 -8.29 -9.22
N SER A 89 7.86 -7.20 -9.08
CA SER A 89 8.36 -5.85 -8.83
C SER A 89 8.25 -5.50 -7.35
N THR A 90 9.10 -4.56 -6.90
CA THR A 90 9.03 -4.00 -5.55
C THR A 90 9.08 -2.48 -5.59
N MET A 91 8.28 -1.84 -4.74
CA MET A 91 8.22 -0.40 -4.55
C MET A 91 8.15 -0.06 -3.06
N GLU A 92 8.83 1.00 -2.67
CA GLU A 92 8.77 1.56 -1.33
C GLU A 92 7.73 2.69 -1.30
N ILE A 93 6.96 2.76 -0.23
CA ILE A 93 5.82 3.68 -0.08
C ILE A 93 5.92 4.37 1.27
N ARG A 94 5.85 5.70 1.27
CA ARG A 94 5.47 6.51 2.42
C ARG A 94 4.00 6.82 2.32
N ALA A 95 3.27 6.63 3.41
CA ALA A 95 1.84 6.85 3.43
C ALA A 95 1.39 7.57 4.69
N THR A 96 0.30 8.32 4.56
CA THR A 96 -0.41 8.98 5.65
C THR A 96 -1.81 8.45 5.78
N LYS A 97 -2.25 8.20 7.01
CA LYS A 97 -3.62 7.83 7.31
C LYS A 97 -4.54 9.05 7.16
N ARG A 98 -5.65 8.87 6.46
CA ARG A 98 -6.74 9.84 6.35
C ARG A 98 -7.69 9.75 7.54
#